data_AF-M5F2P5-F1
#
_entry.id   AF-M5F2P5-F1
#
_cell.length_a   1.000
_cell.length_b   1.000
_cell.length_c   1.000
_cell.angle_alpha   90.00
_cell.angle_beta   90.00
_cell.angle_gamma   90.00
#
_symmetry.space_group_name_H-M   'P 1'
#
loop_
_entity.id
_entity.type
_entity.pdbx_description
1 polymer ?
#
loop_
_entity_poly.entity_id
_entity_poly.type
_entity_poly.pdbx_seq_one_letter_code
_entity_poly.pdbx_strand_id
1 'polypeptide(L)'
;MVVSRDGDWQTFAESSKHLVCIPDLDQALDYFNGEARFVVGRAVGLLRKQAAPELNEAIGSALELFLEEFDPESDAYASLEYEVENLESAVQHWEIVQEIEPKVLNADADTVVFSITVGAIVNFTGNFRYYVHDTVDRDEVYLGSDSKDVEQTVRLPLTVTIERNIDKEPAVERIDITPVRVVIGFGCIDPDWGPEE
;
A
#
# COMPACT_ATOMS: atom_id res chain seq x y z
N MET A 1 8.78 -33.10 -5.80
CA MET A 1 10.22 -32.77 -5.74
C MET A 1 10.74 -33.12 -4.36
N VAL A 2 11.97 -33.63 -4.25
CA VAL A 2 12.65 -33.96 -2.99
C VAL A 2 13.99 -33.23 -2.95
N VAL A 3 14.33 -32.64 -1.81
CA VAL A 3 15.67 -32.08 -1.57
C VAL A 3 16.45 -33.08 -0.72
N SER A 4 17.44 -33.75 -1.31
CA SER A 4 18.23 -34.76 -0.62
C SER A 4 19.61 -34.96 -1.25
N ARG A 5 20.64 -34.99 -0.40
CA ARG A 5 22.01 -35.38 -0.79
C ARG A 5 22.25 -36.89 -0.73
N ASP A 6 21.25 -37.64 -0.32
CA ASP A 6 21.32 -39.09 -0.21
C ASP A 6 21.29 -39.74 -1.60
N GLY A 7 22.24 -40.64 -1.86
CA GLY A 7 22.38 -41.34 -3.12
C GLY A 7 21.17 -42.22 -3.43
N ASP A 8 20.56 -42.82 -2.41
CA ASP A 8 19.40 -43.70 -2.60
C ASP A 8 18.18 -42.94 -3.12
N TRP A 9 17.97 -41.70 -2.65
CA TRP A 9 16.90 -40.83 -3.13
C TRP A 9 17.13 -40.32 -4.55
N GLN A 10 18.38 -40.06 -4.93
CA GLN A 10 18.74 -39.67 -6.29
C GLN A 10 18.50 -40.81 -7.27
N THR A 11 18.98 -42.02 -6.96
CA THR A 11 18.78 -43.21 -7.78
C THR A 11 17.30 -43.58 -7.90
N PHE A 12 16.51 -43.40 -6.84
CA PHE A 12 15.07 -43.61 -6.90
C PHE A 12 14.38 -42.60 -7.82
N ALA A 13 14.73 -41.32 -7.73
CA ALA A 13 14.15 -40.27 -8.56
C ALA A 13 14.49 -40.44 -10.05
N GLU A 14 15.69 -40.91 -10.40
CA GLU A 14 16.06 -41.20 -11.80
C GLU A 14 15.15 -42.24 -12.47
N SER A 15 14.62 -43.18 -11.70
CA SER A 15 13.70 -44.22 -12.19
C SER A 15 12.23 -43.79 -12.23
N SER A 16 11.89 -42.63 -11.67
CA SER A 16 10.52 -42.16 -11.52
C SER A 16 10.21 -41.01 -12.48
N LYS A 17 9.11 -41.12 -13.22
CA LYS A 17 8.63 -40.02 -14.08
C LYS A 17 7.98 -38.86 -13.31
N HIS A 18 7.77 -39.01 -12.00
CA HIS A 18 7.03 -38.05 -11.17
C HIS A 18 7.86 -37.40 -10.07
N LEU A 19 9.13 -37.82 -9.90
CA LEU A 19 10.00 -37.35 -8.84
C LEU A 19 11.29 -36.76 -9.42
N VAL A 20 11.57 -35.53 -9.05
CA VAL A 20 12.87 -34.87 -9.26
C VAL A 20 13.53 -34.71 -7.90
N CYS A 21 14.75 -35.23 -7.75
CA CYS A 21 15.58 -35.10 -6.56
C CYS A 21 16.67 -34.05 -6.82
N ILE A 22 16.69 -32.98 -6.04
CA ILE A 22 17.69 -31.92 -6.14
C ILE A 22 18.62 -32.02 -4.92
N PRO A 23 19.95 -32.11 -5.12
CA PRO A 23 20.90 -32.33 -4.03
C PRO A 23 21.14 -31.11 -3.15
N ASP A 24 20.74 -29.93 -3.64
CA ASP A 24 21.00 -28.68 -2.98
C ASP A 24 19.74 -27.84 -2.84
N LEU A 25 19.51 -27.35 -1.62
CA LEU A 25 18.32 -26.57 -1.31
C LEU A 25 18.33 -25.23 -2.07
N ASP A 26 19.49 -24.62 -2.26
CA ASP A 26 19.60 -23.35 -2.97
C ASP A 26 19.27 -23.54 -4.45
N GLN A 27 19.71 -24.64 -5.08
CA GLN A 27 19.29 -24.99 -6.45
C GLN A 27 17.79 -25.28 -6.56
N ALA A 28 17.20 -25.95 -5.58
CA ALA A 28 15.77 -26.21 -5.57
C ALA A 28 14.97 -24.91 -5.45
N LEU A 29 15.43 -24.00 -4.59
CA LEU A 29 14.87 -22.67 -4.43
C LEU A 29 15.06 -21.82 -5.70
N ASP A 30 16.20 -21.86 -6.37
CA ASP A 30 16.43 -21.15 -7.63
C ASP A 30 15.51 -21.65 -8.77
N TYR A 31 15.21 -22.94 -8.80
CA TYR A 31 14.26 -23.51 -9.77
C TYR A 31 12.84 -22.97 -9.58
N PHE A 32 12.38 -22.80 -8.33
CA PHE A 32 11.07 -22.21 -8.05
C PHE A 32 11.07 -20.68 -8.16
N ASN A 33 12.15 -20.04 -7.73
CA ASN A 33 12.23 -18.58 -7.61
C ASN A 33 12.65 -17.89 -8.92
N GLY A 34 13.34 -18.57 -9.84
CA GLY A 34 13.80 -17.99 -11.10
C GLY A 34 12.65 -17.54 -12.00
N GLU A 35 11.65 -18.40 -12.19
CA GLU A 35 10.43 -18.06 -12.93
C GLU A 35 9.57 -17.04 -12.20
N ALA A 36 9.42 -17.16 -10.87
CA ALA A 36 8.67 -16.20 -10.08
C ALA A 36 9.26 -14.78 -10.17
N ARG A 37 10.59 -14.65 -10.11
CA ARG A 37 11.28 -13.35 -10.31
C ARG A 37 11.03 -12.79 -11.71
N PHE A 38 10.98 -13.62 -12.74
CA PHE A 38 10.65 -13.18 -14.10
C PHE A 38 9.21 -12.66 -14.20
N VAL A 39 8.24 -13.38 -13.63
CA VAL A 39 6.82 -12.98 -13.57
C VAL A 39 6.68 -11.64 -12.85
N VAL A 40 7.28 -11.49 -11.66
CA VAL A 40 7.24 -10.25 -10.88
C VAL A 40 7.92 -9.11 -11.63
N GLY A 41 9.10 -9.34 -12.21
CA GLY A 41 9.81 -8.34 -12.99
C GLY A 41 9.00 -7.83 -14.18
N ARG A 42 8.26 -8.72 -14.85
CA ARG A 42 7.33 -8.35 -15.91
C ARG A 42 6.14 -7.55 -15.38
N ALA A 43 5.46 -8.03 -14.34
CA ALA A 43 4.30 -7.35 -13.74
C ALA A 43 4.65 -5.92 -13.32
N VAL A 44 5.77 -5.76 -12.59
CA VAL A 44 6.30 -4.46 -12.16
C VAL A 44 6.72 -3.61 -13.36
N GLY A 45 7.31 -4.21 -14.39
CA GLY A 45 7.64 -3.52 -15.63
C GLY A 45 6.43 -2.98 -16.39
N LEU A 46 5.30 -3.70 -16.36
CA LEU A 46 4.04 -3.24 -16.95
C LEU A 46 3.41 -2.12 -16.11
N LEU A 47 3.38 -2.27 -14.79
CA LEU A 47 2.92 -1.24 -13.86
C LEU A 47 3.67 0.09 -14.05
N ARG A 48 5.01 0.04 -14.09
CA ARG A 48 5.86 1.22 -14.32
C ARG A 48 5.61 1.91 -15.66
N LYS A 49 5.14 1.17 -16.66
CA LYS A 49 4.82 1.71 -17.99
C LYS A 49 3.34 2.08 -18.14
N GLN A 50 2.54 1.93 -17.08
CA GLN A 50 1.08 2.01 -17.13
C GLN A 50 0.46 1.15 -18.24
N ALA A 51 1.08 -0.01 -18.52
CA ALA A 51 0.72 -0.93 -19.60
C ALA A 51 -0.03 -2.18 -19.10
N ALA A 52 -0.54 -2.12 -17.87
CA ALA A 52 -1.38 -3.13 -17.23
C ALA A 52 -2.61 -2.44 -16.59
N PRO A 53 -3.64 -2.08 -17.40
CA PRO A 53 -4.80 -1.34 -16.92
C PRO A 53 -5.57 -2.04 -15.79
N GLU A 54 -5.78 -3.35 -15.87
CA GLU A 54 -6.52 -4.12 -14.85
C GLU A 54 -5.75 -4.14 -13.52
N LEU A 55 -4.44 -4.34 -13.58
CA LEU A 55 -3.56 -4.32 -12.40
C LEU A 55 -3.44 -2.91 -11.80
N ASN A 56 -3.39 -1.88 -12.64
CA ASN A 56 -3.41 -0.48 -12.17
C ASN A 56 -4.74 -0.12 -11.49
N GLU A 57 -5.86 -0.52 -12.09
CA GLU A 57 -7.20 -0.31 -11.52
C GLU A 57 -7.34 -1.04 -10.19
N ALA A 58 -6.92 -2.30 -10.12
CA ALA A 58 -6.95 -3.08 -8.88
C ALA A 58 -6.13 -2.43 -7.75
N ILE A 59 -4.94 -1.90 -8.05
CA ILE A 59 -4.15 -1.15 -7.06
C ILE A 59 -4.84 0.15 -6.65
N GLY A 60 -5.39 0.90 -7.62
CA GLY A 60 -6.15 2.13 -7.35
C GLY A 60 -7.31 1.88 -6.40
N SER A 61 -8.16 0.91 -6.71
CA SER A 61 -9.29 0.53 -5.85
C SER A 61 -8.85 0.02 -4.47
N ALA A 62 -7.76 -0.74 -4.40
CA ALA A 62 -7.22 -1.18 -3.12
C ALA A 62 -6.74 -0.01 -2.25
N LEU A 63 -6.12 1.02 -2.85
CA LEU A 63 -5.70 2.23 -2.16
C LEU A 63 -6.90 3.06 -1.67
N GLU A 64 -7.94 3.20 -2.48
CA GLU A 64 -9.18 3.89 -2.10
C GLU A 64 -9.83 3.21 -0.90
N LEU A 65 -10.06 1.88 -0.98
CA LEU A 65 -10.64 1.09 0.12
C LEU A 65 -9.79 1.15 1.39
N PHE A 66 -8.45 1.13 1.26
CA PHE A 66 -7.56 1.28 2.40
C PHE A 66 -7.71 2.64 3.07
N LEU A 67 -7.86 3.72 2.28
CA LEU A 67 -8.02 5.08 2.81
C LEU A 67 -9.37 5.32 3.48
N GLU A 68 -10.42 4.59 3.13
CA GLU A 68 -11.72 4.66 3.82
C GLU A 68 -11.63 4.27 5.30
N GLU A 69 -10.76 3.31 5.64
CA GLU A 69 -10.52 2.85 7.02
C GLU A 69 -9.26 3.47 7.64
N PHE A 70 -8.57 4.37 6.93
CA PHE A 70 -7.30 4.92 7.35
C PHE A 70 -7.51 6.06 8.37
N ASP A 71 -6.97 5.86 9.58
CA ASP A 71 -7.03 6.84 10.67
C ASP A 71 -5.63 7.39 10.98
N PRO A 72 -5.16 8.39 10.22
CA PRO A 72 -3.87 9.02 10.49
C PRO A 72 -3.97 10.01 11.65
N GLU A 73 -2.83 10.25 12.30
CA GLU A 73 -2.75 11.28 13.31
C GLU A 73 -2.73 12.66 12.63
N SER A 74 -3.38 13.65 13.24
CA SER A 74 -3.38 15.03 12.78
C SER A 74 -2.80 15.98 13.83
N ASP A 75 -2.12 17.02 13.36
CA ASP A 75 -1.54 18.09 14.17
C ASP A 75 -1.83 19.45 13.52
N ALA A 76 -2.20 20.43 14.33
CA ALA A 76 -2.52 21.79 13.89
C ALA A 76 -2.19 22.81 14.98
N TYR A 77 -1.92 24.05 14.56
CA TYR A 77 -1.67 25.17 15.46
C TYR A 77 -2.83 26.16 15.34
N ALA A 78 -3.51 26.45 16.45
CA ALA A 78 -4.57 27.45 16.50
C ALA A 78 -4.35 28.41 17.66
N SER A 79 -4.85 29.64 17.51
CA SER A 79 -4.90 30.63 18.60
C SER A 79 -6.05 30.37 19.59
N LEU A 80 -7.03 29.58 19.18
CA LEU A 80 -8.21 29.16 19.94
C LEU A 80 -8.16 27.66 20.24
N GLU A 81 -9.03 27.21 21.14
CA GLU A 81 -9.28 25.78 21.29
C GLU A 81 -9.99 25.26 20.05
N TYR A 82 -9.59 24.06 19.59
CA TYR A 82 -10.18 23.46 18.40
C TYR A 82 -10.42 21.96 18.57
N GLU A 83 -11.40 21.46 17.83
CA GLU A 83 -11.70 20.04 17.66
C GLU A 83 -11.62 19.69 16.17
N VAL A 84 -11.05 18.53 15.85
CA VAL A 84 -11.12 17.96 14.49
C VAL A 84 -12.43 17.20 14.38
N GLU A 85 -13.38 17.75 13.63
CA GLU A 85 -14.70 17.14 13.45
C GLU A 85 -14.62 15.92 12.53
N ASN A 86 -13.89 16.06 11.42
CA ASN A 86 -13.70 14.99 10.44
C ASN A 86 -12.36 15.14 9.74
N LEU A 87 -11.80 14.01 9.34
CA LEU A 87 -10.64 13.92 8.48
C LEU A 87 -10.95 13.05 7.27
N GLU A 88 -10.95 13.66 6.09
CA GLU A 88 -11.18 12.96 4.83
C GLU A 88 -9.86 12.74 4.11
N SER A 89 -9.75 11.65 3.37
CA SER A 89 -8.57 11.34 2.58
C SER A 89 -8.93 10.84 1.18
N ALA A 90 -8.21 11.31 0.17
CA ALA A 90 -8.45 10.94 -1.22
C ALA A 90 -7.13 10.77 -1.99
N VAL A 91 -6.97 9.64 -2.68
CA VAL A 91 -5.82 9.43 -3.58
C VAL A 91 -5.97 10.32 -4.81
N GLN A 92 -5.01 11.22 -5.02
CA GLN A 92 -4.93 12.04 -6.23
C GLN A 92 -4.14 11.33 -7.32
N HIS A 93 -3.05 10.69 -6.93
CA HIS A 93 -2.14 10.00 -7.83
C HIS A 93 -1.34 8.94 -7.07
N TRP A 94 -0.88 7.90 -7.75
CA TRP A 94 0.07 6.96 -7.18
C TRP A 94 1.04 6.43 -8.24
N GLU A 95 2.23 6.07 -7.78
CA GLU A 95 3.27 5.45 -8.61
C GLU A 95 4.08 4.43 -7.82
N ILE A 96 4.75 3.50 -8.51
CA ILE A 96 5.69 2.58 -7.87
C ILE A 96 6.96 3.34 -7.49
N VAL A 97 7.38 3.21 -6.22
CA VAL A 97 8.65 3.73 -5.72
C VAL A 97 9.80 2.97 -6.38
N GLN A 98 10.56 3.63 -7.25
CA GLN A 98 11.55 2.97 -8.10
C GLN A 98 12.80 2.54 -7.33
N GLU A 99 13.12 3.22 -6.23
CA GLU A 99 14.29 2.93 -5.39
C GLU A 99 14.14 1.64 -4.57
N ILE A 100 12.91 1.10 -4.48
CA ILE A 100 12.61 -0.11 -3.71
C ILE A 100 12.39 -1.27 -4.69
N GLU A 101 13.30 -2.24 -4.64
CA GLU A 101 13.17 -3.44 -5.48
C GLU A 101 11.99 -4.32 -5.01
N PRO A 102 11.18 -4.83 -5.95
CA PRO A 102 10.16 -5.82 -5.64
C PRO A 102 10.78 -7.08 -5.04
N LYS A 103 10.11 -7.67 -4.05
CA LYS A 103 10.56 -8.93 -3.44
C LYS A 103 9.51 -10.01 -3.65
N VAL A 104 9.93 -11.15 -4.17
CA VAL A 104 9.09 -12.35 -4.21
C VAL A 104 8.96 -12.86 -2.76
N LEU A 105 7.74 -12.94 -2.26
CA LEU A 105 7.44 -13.42 -0.92
C LEU A 105 7.10 -14.91 -0.94
N ASN A 106 6.34 -15.35 -1.94
CA ASN A 106 5.96 -16.73 -2.15
C ASN A 106 5.66 -16.98 -3.64
N ALA A 107 5.80 -18.22 -4.08
CA ALA A 107 5.35 -18.65 -5.41
C ALA A 107 4.98 -20.13 -5.36
N ASP A 108 3.82 -20.46 -5.92
CA ASP A 108 3.36 -21.83 -6.10
C ASP A 108 3.10 -22.11 -7.59
N ALA A 109 2.39 -23.19 -7.90
CA ALA A 109 2.13 -23.59 -9.28
C ALA A 109 1.24 -22.58 -10.04
N ASP A 110 0.34 -21.91 -9.33
CA ASP A 110 -0.74 -21.10 -9.92
C ASP A 110 -0.57 -19.62 -9.62
N THR A 111 0.07 -19.27 -8.50
CA THR A 111 0.16 -17.89 -7.99
C THR A 111 1.58 -17.45 -7.67
N VAL A 112 1.79 -16.14 -7.73
CA VAL A 112 3.01 -15.47 -7.28
C VAL A 112 2.63 -14.32 -6.36
N VAL A 113 3.22 -14.32 -5.16
CA VAL A 113 3.04 -13.28 -4.15
C VAL A 113 4.32 -12.46 -4.07
N PHE A 114 4.19 -11.15 -4.20
CA PHE A 114 5.35 -10.24 -4.16
C PHE A 114 5.01 -8.93 -3.46
N SER A 115 6.02 -8.31 -2.87
CA SER A 115 5.90 -6.98 -2.27
C SER A 115 6.38 -5.89 -3.21
N ILE A 116 5.62 -4.80 -3.28
CA ILE A 116 6.04 -3.53 -3.89
C ILE A 116 5.81 -2.39 -2.90
N THR A 117 6.34 -1.21 -3.19
CA THR A 117 5.99 0.01 -2.46
C THR A 117 5.49 1.02 -3.46
N VAL A 118 4.34 1.63 -3.15
CA VAL A 118 3.79 2.74 -3.93
C VAL A 118 3.92 4.04 -3.15
N GLY A 119 4.19 5.12 -3.85
CA GLY A 119 4.04 6.48 -3.35
C GLY A 119 2.69 6.99 -3.81
N ALA A 120 1.76 7.21 -2.88
CA ALA A 120 0.47 7.81 -3.16
C ALA A 120 0.49 9.28 -2.73
N ILE A 121 0.12 10.18 -3.63
CA ILE A 121 -0.22 11.56 -3.29
C ILE A 121 -1.65 11.54 -2.79
N VAL A 122 -1.82 11.82 -1.50
CA VAL A 122 -3.12 11.82 -0.82
C VAL A 122 -3.44 13.25 -0.44
N ASN A 123 -4.63 13.73 -0.82
CA ASN A 123 -5.19 14.96 -0.27
C ASN A 123 -5.89 14.62 1.03
N PHE A 124 -5.51 15.29 2.12
CA PHE A 124 -6.16 15.19 3.41
C PHE A 124 -6.94 16.48 3.68
N THR A 125 -8.22 16.36 3.96
CA THR A 125 -9.10 17.48 4.27
C THR A 125 -9.53 17.39 5.74
N GLY A 126 -9.01 18.30 6.56
CA GLY A 126 -9.37 18.42 7.96
C GLY A 126 -10.48 19.45 8.15
N ASN A 127 -11.56 19.06 8.81
CA ASN A 127 -12.64 19.98 9.20
C ASN A 127 -12.50 20.30 10.69
N PHE A 128 -12.35 21.58 11.01
CA PHE A 128 -12.05 22.06 12.35
C PHE A 128 -13.20 22.88 12.90
N ARG A 129 -13.48 22.72 14.19
CA ARG A 129 -14.40 23.57 14.95
C ARG A 129 -13.65 24.29 16.06
N TYR A 130 -13.94 25.56 16.24
CA TYR A 130 -13.25 26.41 17.21
C TYR A 130 -14.14 26.84 18.34
N TYR A 131 -13.55 26.91 19.53
CA TYR A 131 -14.25 27.20 20.78
C TYR A 131 -13.49 28.25 21.61
N VAL A 132 -14.24 28.96 22.44
CA VAL A 132 -13.69 29.78 23.52
C VAL A 132 -14.38 29.41 24.83
N HIS A 133 -13.59 29.29 25.88
CA HIS A 133 -14.12 29.05 27.22
C HIS A 133 -14.66 30.35 27.85
N ASP A 134 -15.95 30.40 28.17
CA ASP A 134 -16.51 31.49 28.96
C ASP A 134 -16.17 31.28 30.44
N THR A 135 -15.38 32.19 30.99
CA THR A 135 -14.95 32.14 32.40
C THR A 135 -16.07 32.38 33.42
N VAL A 136 -17.24 32.88 32.99
CA VAL A 136 -18.37 33.22 33.88
C VAL A 136 -19.19 31.98 34.25
N ASP A 137 -19.61 31.20 33.26
CA ASP A 137 -20.43 30.00 33.41
C ASP A 137 -19.68 28.69 33.11
N ARG A 138 -18.43 28.77 32.61
CA ARG A 138 -17.55 27.63 32.27
C ARG A 138 -18.02 26.81 31.08
N ASP A 139 -18.80 27.40 30.20
CA ASP A 139 -19.25 26.76 28.97
C ASP A 139 -18.31 27.08 27.80
N GLU A 140 -18.21 26.15 26.85
CA GLU A 140 -17.50 26.35 25.59
C GLU A 140 -18.46 26.96 24.56
N VAL A 141 -18.09 28.14 24.07
CA VAL A 141 -18.86 28.83 23.03
C VAL A 141 -18.22 28.54 21.68
N TYR A 142 -19.01 27.93 20.78
CA TYR A 142 -18.62 27.74 19.39
C TYR A 142 -18.42 29.08 18.69
N LEU A 143 -17.26 29.25 18.08
CA LEU A 143 -16.87 30.49 17.41
C LEU A 143 -16.91 30.39 15.88
N GLY A 144 -16.68 29.20 15.33
CA GLY A 144 -16.65 29.02 13.89
C GLY A 144 -16.03 27.70 13.50
N SER A 145 -15.93 27.48 12.19
CA SER A 145 -15.32 26.31 11.59
C SER A 145 -14.42 26.72 10.44
N ASP A 146 -13.47 25.86 10.10
CA ASP A 146 -12.64 26.01 8.91
C ASP A 146 -12.38 24.61 8.33
N SER A 147 -12.06 24.57 7.04
CA SER A 147 -11.64 23.34 6.37
C SER A 147 -10.32 23.58 5.67
N LYS A 148 -9.36 22.67 5.90
CA LYS A 148 -8.02 22.81 5.36
C LYS A 148 -7.58 21.57 4.63
N ASP A 149 -7.06 21.79 3.43
CA ASP A 149 -6.47 20.75 2.58
C ASP A 149 -4.95 20.71 2.71
N VAL A 150 -4.40 19.51 2.83
CA VAL A 150 -2.97 19.23 2.77
C VAL A 150 -2.72 18.03 1.88
N GLU A 151 -1.91 18.24 0.84
CA GLU A 151 -1.38 17.14 0.04
C GLU A 151 -0.12 16.57 0.68
N GLN A 152 -0.10 15.25 0.87
CA GLN A 152 1.07 14.54 1.38
C GLN A 152 1.33 13.26 0.59
N THR A 153 2.60 12.99 0.30
CA THR A 153 3.01 11.72 -0.28
C THR A 153 3.17 10.67 0.81
N VAL A 154 2.35 9.63 0.76
CA VAL A 154 2.38 8.48 1.67
C VAL A 154 3.02 7.29 0.95
N ARG A 155 4.01 6.66 1.59
CA ARG A 155 4.62 5.43 1.08
C ARG A 155 3.94 4.21 1.67
N LEU A 156 3.29 3.42 0.82
CA LEU A 156 2.48 2.29 1.20
C LEU A 156 3.12 0.99 0.69
N PRO A 157 3.55 0.08 1.59
CA PRO A 157 3.98 -1.26 1.21
C PRO A 157 2.75 -2.10 0.84
N LEU A 158 2.76 -2.67 -0.37
CA LEU A 158 1.73 -3.56 -0.88
C LEU A 158 2.27 -4.98 -0.97
N THR A 159 1.44 -5.95 -0.60
CA THR A 159 1.59 -7.36 -0.96
C THR A 159 0.59 -7.68 -2.05
N VAL A 160 1.07 -8.09 -3.21
CA VAL A 160 0.25 -8.37 -4.39
C VAL A 160 0.34 -9.85 -4.71
N THR A 161 -0.82 -10.48 -4.88
CA THR A 161 -0.97 -11.86 -5.34
C THR A 161 -1.54 -11.85 -6.75
N ILE A 162 -0.78 -12.42 -7.69
CA ILE A 162 -1.18 -12.54 -9.10
C ILE A 162 -1.11 -13.99 -9.55
N GLU A 163 -1.88 -14.32 -10.59
CA GLU A 163 -1.69 -15.57 -11.31
C GLU A 163 -0.29 -15.64 -11.96
N ARG A 164 0.29 -16.84 -12.00
CA ARG A 164 1.61 -17.12 -12.59
C ARG A 164 1.60 -17.10 -14.12
N ASN A 165 0.48 -16.73 -14.75
CA ASN A 165 0.35 -16.72 -16.21
C ASN A 165 1.18 -15.60 -16.86
N ILE A 166 2.09 -16.00 -17.76
CA ILE A 166 3.03 -15.10 -18.43
C ILE A 166 2.48 -14.61 -19.77
N ASP A 167 1.42 -15.17 -20.36
CA ASP A 167 1.08 -14.81 -21.74
C ASP A 167 0.31 -13.49 -21.87
N LYS A 168 -0.34 -13.03 -20.80
CA LYS A 168 -1.21 -11.84 -20.79
C LYS A 168 -0.80 -10.85 -19.69
N GLU A 169 -1.65 -9.85 -19.45
CA GLU A 169 -1.64 -9.10 -18.20
C GLU A 169 -1.92 -10.09 -17.04
N PRO A 170 -1.14 -10.06 -15.94
CA PRO A 170 -1.38 -10.95 -14.82
C PRO A 170 -2.70 -10.61 -14.13
N ALA A 171 -3.57 -11.60 -13.98
CA ALA A 171 -4.79 -11.43 -13.21
C ALA A 171 -4.46 -11.24 -11.72
N VAL A 172 -5.08 -10.24 -11.10
CA VAL A 172 -4.94 -9.93 -9.68
C VAL A 172 -5.90 -10.78 -8.88
N GLU A 173 -5.37 -11.57 -7.95
CA GLU A 173 -6.21 -12.30 -7.01
C GLU A 173 -6.47 -11.48 -5.75
N ARG A 174 -5.44 -10.78 -5.26
CA ARG A 174 -5.49 -10.07 -3.98
C ARG A 174 -4.41 -9.02 -3.86
N ILE A 175 -4.77 -7.90 -3.23
CA ILE A 175 -3.85 -6.84 -2.83
C ILE A 175 -4.08 -6.56 -1.35
N ASP A 176 -3.00 -6.59 -0.57
CA ASP A 176 -3.00 -6.18 0.84
C ASP A 176 -2.07 -5.00 1.01
N ILE A 177 -2.55 -3.97 1.72
CA ILE A 177 -1.73 -2.80 2.08
C ILE A 177 -1.33 -2.94 3.53
N THR A 178 -0.03 -2.79 3.81
CA THR A 178 0.47 -2.78 5.18
C THR A 178 0.23 -1.39 5.79
N PRO A 179 -0.51 -1.27 6.90
CA PRO A 179 -0.74 0.02 7.55
C PRO A 179 0.57 0.68 7.96
N VAL A 180 0.64 1.99 7.78
CA VAL A 180 1.77 2.83 8.17
C VAL A 180 1.27 3.98 9.03
N ARG A 181 2.08 4.39 10.01
CA ARG A 181 1.78 5.58 10.81
C ARG A 181 2.06 6.82 9.98
N VAL A 182 1.04 7.66 9.79
CA VAL A 182 1.14 8.96 9.13
C VAL A 182 0.70 10.03 10.12
N VAL A 183 1.44 11.14 10.15
CA VAL A 183 1.10 12.34 10.90
C VAL A 183 0.92 13.46 9.88
N ILE A 184 -0.27 14.05 9.86
CA ILE A 184 -0.65 15.14 8.96
C ILE A 184 -0.48 16.45 9.71
N GLY A 185 0.38 17.33 9.20
CA GLY A 185 0.54 18.67 9.74
C GLY A 185 -0.32 19.66 8.95
N PHE A 186 -1.44 20.10 9.52
CA PHE A 186 -2.29 21.15 8.94
C PHE A 186 -1.69 22.55 9.10
N GLY A 187 -0.65 22.71 9.93
CA GLY A 187 -0.02 24.01 10.17
C GLY A 187 -0.95 24.95 10.93
N CYS A 188 -0.86 26.26 10.68
CA CYS A 188 -1.73 27.24 11.34
C CYS A 188 -3.16 27.17 10.80
N ILE A 189 -4.14 27.05 11.69
CA ILE A 189 -5.57 27.03 11.40
C ILE A 189 -6.25 28.13 12.25
N ASP A 190 -7.21 28.82 11.67
CA ASP A 190 -7.98 29.86 12.36
C ASP A 190 -9.45 29.79 11.87
N PRO A 191 -10.43 30.31 12.64
CA PRO A 191 -11.82 30.32 12.19
C PRO A 191 -11.99 31.17 10.92
N ASP A 192 -12.76 30.66 9.96
CA ASP A 192 -13.23 31.48 8.85
C ASP A 192 -14.43 32.33 9.31
N TRP A 193 -14.22 33.64 9.39
CA TRP A 193 -15.24 34.61 9.79
C TRP A 193 -16.14 35.06 8.63
N GLY A 194 -15.91 34.53 7.42
CA GLY A 194 -16.55 35.00 6.20
C GLY A 194 -15.96 36.32 5.69
N PRO A 195 -16.43 36.83 4.54
CA PRO A 195 -15.95 38.09 3.99
C PRO A 195 -16.29 39.25 4.95
N GLU A 196 -15.29 40.07 5.27
CA GLU A 196 -15.52 41.37 5.91
C GLU A 196 -16.34 42.25 4.94
N GLU A 197 -17.55 42.67 5.35
CA GLU A 197 -18.41 43.61 4.60
C GLU A 197 -17.82 45.03 4.50
#